data_AF-A0A1Q3TF19-F1
#
_entry.id   AF-A0A1Q3TF19-F1
#
_cell.length_a   1.000
_cell.length_b   1.000
_cell.length_c   1.000
_cell.angle_alpha   90.00
_cell.angle_beta   90.00
_cell.angle_gamma   90.00
#
_symmetry.space_group_name_H-M   'P 1'
#
loop_
_entity.id
_entity.type
_entity.pdbx_description
1 polymer ?
#
loop_
_entity_poly.entity_id
_entity_poly.type
_entity_poly.pdbx_seq_one_letter_code
_entity_poly.pdbx_strand_id
1 'polypeptide(L)' 'MLIIVGARTFVKNLWQGVHTCRRCLGRYPHDLQERTEWGTLFFVPIVPLRRERLLTCHHCGLVTKLSKTEAEQFLKP' A
#
# COMPACT_ATOMS: atom_id res chain seq x y z
N MET A 1 -16.40 6.37 32.51
CA MET A 1 -15.43 5.54 31.77
C MET A 1 -15.01 6.30 30.53
N LEU A 2 -13.71 6.45 30.29
CA LEU A 2 -13.17 7.26 29.19
C LEU A 2 -12.65 6.29 28.12
N ILE A 3 -13.28 6.27 26.94
CA ILE A 3 -12.86 5.41 25.82
C ILE A 3 -12.05 6.27 24.86
N ILE A 4 -10.78 5.91 24.66
CA ILE A 4 -9.89 6.60 23.72
C ILE A 4 -9.94 5.85 22.39
N VAL A 5 -10.46 6.52 21.35
CA VAL A 5 -10.49 6.01 19.98
C VAL A 5 -9.42 6.72 19.18
N GLY A 6 -8.68 5.97 18.36
CA GLY A 6 -7.70 6.52 17.42
C GLY A 6 -7.67 5.75 16.10
N ALA A 7 -6.89 6.26 15.15
CA ALA A 7 -6.60 5.58 13.90
C ALA A 7 -5.08 5.59 13.65
N ARG A 8 -4.54 4.48 13.19
CA ARG A 8 -3.12 4.34 12.85
C ARG A 8 -2.96 3.74 11.46
N THR A 9 -2.15 4.37 10.62
CA THR A 9 -1.83 3.85 9.30
C THR A 9 -0.50 3.11 9.32
N PHE A 10 -0.50 1.88 8.82
CA PHE A 10 0.68 1.05 8.61
C PHE A 10 0.96 0.96 7.12
N VAL A 11 2.22 1.13 6.72
CA VAL A 11 2.65 0.97 5.34
C VAL A 11 3.64 -0.18 5.31
N LYS A 12 3.36 -1.20 4.50
CA LYS A 12 4.22 -2.36 4.30
C LYS A 12 4.65 -2.40 2.84
N ASN A 13 5.94 -2.52 2.59
CA ASN A 13 6.42 -2.82 1.24
C ASN A 13 6.18 -4.31 0.94
N LEU A 14 5.45 -4.60 -0.14
CA LEU A 14 5.13 -5.96 -0.58
C LEU A 14 6.11 -6.44 -1.67
N TRP A 15 6.51 -5.55 -2.58
CA TRP A 15 7.36 -5.92 -3.70
C TRP A 15 8.11 -4.71 -4.24
N GLN A 16 9.35 -4.94 -4.67
CA GLN A 16 10.15 -3.96 -5.37
C GLN A 16 10.70 -4.60 -6.64
N GLY A 17 10.57 -3.92 -7.77
CA GLY A 17 11.14 -4.38 -9.02
C GLY A 17 10.82 -3.47 -10.19
N VAL A 18 11.16 -3.90 -11.40
CA VAL A 18 11.04 -3.05 -12.59
C VAL A 18 9.72 -3.33 -13.29
N HIS A 19 8.90 -2.28 -13.47
CA HIS A 19 7.66 -2.37 -14.22
C HIS A 19 7.54 -1.21 -15.21
N THR A 20 6.71 -1.39 -16.23
CA THR A 20 6.41 -0.34 -17.20
C THR A 20 5.47 0.68 -16.58
N CYS A 21 5.92 1.94 -16.52
CA CYS A 21 5.09 3.03 -16.05
C CYS A 21 4.21 3.55 -17.19
N ARG A 22 2.89 3.62 -17.01
CA ARG A 22 1.97 4.19 -18.01
C ARG A 22 2.25 5.66 -18.32
N ARG A 23 2.86 6.40 -17.39
CA ARG A 23 3.19 7.82 -17.56
C ARG A 23 4.56 8.06 -18.19
N CYS A 24 5.58 7.29 -17.80
CA CYS A 24 6.94 7.44 -18.37
C CYS A 24 7.14 6.65 -19.66
N LEU A 25 6.23 5.72 -19.98
CA LEU A 25 6.31 4.80 -21.13
C LEU A 25 7.57 3.90 -21.17
N GLY A 26 8.41 3.96 -20.13
CA GLY A 26 9.61 3.14 -19.96
C GLY A 26 9.51 2.19 -18.76
N ARG A 27 10.51 1.33 -18.65
CA ARG A 27 10.71 0.40 -17.53
C ARG A 27 11.52 1.09 -16.44
N TYR A 28 10.90 1.26 -15.28
CA TYR A 28 11.54 1.91 -14.13
C TYR A 28 11.34 1.07 -12.87
N PRO A 29 12.14 1.31 -11.81
CA PRO A 29 11.86 0.74 -10.51
C PRO A 29 10.51 1.21 -9.98
N HIS A 30 9.69 0.26 -9.56
CA HIS A 30 8.41 0.45 -8.92
C HIS A 30 8.41 -0.25 -7.55
N ASP A 31 7.70 0.37 -6.62
CA ASP A 31 7.49 -0.14 -5.27
C ASP A 31 5.98 -0.38 -5.07
N LEU A 32 5.62 -1.60 -4.70
CA LEU A 32 4.26 -1.99 -4.36
C LEU A 32 4.10 -1.97 -2.84
N GLN A 33 3.39 -0.96 -2.34
CA GLN A 33 3.16 -0.76 -0.92
C GLN A 33 1.72 -1.09 -0.54
N GLU A 34 1.51 -1.79 0.56
CA GLU A 34 0.21 -2.00 1.19
C GLU A 34 0.04 -1.05 2.38
N ARG A 35 -0.91 -0.14 2.27
CA ARG A 35 -1.33 0.78 3.30
C ARG A 35 -2.54 0.19 4.02
N THR A 36 -2.38 -0.17 5.29
CA THR A 36 -3.47 -0.64 6.14
C THR A 36 -3.75 0.36 7.24
N GLU A 37 -4.98 0.85 7.29
CA GLU A 37 -5.48 1.70 8.37
C GLU A 37 -6.10 0.82 9.45
N TRP A 38 -5.70 1.03 10.69
CA TRP A 38 -6.18 0.29 11.86
C TRP A 38 -6.91 1.25 12.80
N GLY A 39 -8.11 0.89 13.20
CA GLY A 39 -8.82 1.51 14.32
C GLY A 39 -8.20 1.05 15.63
N THR A 40 -7.84 1.99 16.48
CA THR A 40 -7.27 1.74 17.80
C THR A 40 -8.29 2.06 18.88
N LEU A 41 -8.38 1.19 19.89
CA LEU A 41 -9.13 1.42 21.12
C LEU A 41 -8.13 1.32 22.27
N PHE A 42 -8.03 2.36 23.10
CA PHE A 42 -7.00 2.41 24.15
C PHE A 42 -5.58 2.16 23.61
N PHE A 43 -5.25 2.69 22.43
CA PHE A 43 -3.97 2.52 21.75
C PHE A 43 -3.66 1.10 21.21
N VAL A 44 -4.53 0.11 21.45
CA VAL A 44 -4.40 -1.22 20.86
C VAL A 44 -5.08 -1.22 19.48
N PRO A 45 -4.39 -1.55 18.38
CA PRO A 45 -5.02 -1.73 17.07
C PRO A 45 -5.89 -3.00 17.09
N ILE A 46 -7.22 -2.83 17.03
CA ILE A 46 -8.16 -3.96 17.16
C ILE A 46 -8.72 -4.37 15.81
N VAL A 47 -9.05 -3.39 14.95
CA VAL A 47 -9.74 -3.66 13.68
C VAL A 47 -9.06 -2.95 12.52
N PRO A 48 -8.73 -3.65 11.42
CA PRO A 48 -8.30 -3.00 10.19
C PRO A 48 -9.52 -2.33 9.53
N LEU A 49 -9.47 -1.02 9.37
CA LEU A 49 -10.53 -0.21 8.77
C LEU A 49 -10.44 -0.22 7.24
N ARG A 50 -9.22 -0.10 6.70
CA ARG A 50 -8.99 0.03 5.26
C ARG A 50 -7.69 -0.63 4.86
N ARG A 51 -7.68 -1.28 3.69
CA ARG A 51 -6.47 -1.79 3.05
C ARG A 51 -6.40 -1.24 1.63
N GLU A 52 -5.29 -0.61 1.30
CA GLU A 52 -5.02 -0.07 -0.02
C GLU A 52 -3.69 -0.59 -0.51
N ARG A 53 -3.59 -0.93 -1.79
CA ARG A 53 -2.32 -1.32 -2.41
C ARG A 53 -1.96 -0.28 -3.44
N LEU A 54 -0.75 0.26 -3.33
CA LEU A 54 -0.26 1.42 -4.04
C LEU A 54 1.01 1.03 -4.76
N LEU A 55 0.99 1.05 -6.08
CA LEU A 55 2.18 0.89 -6.91
C LEU A 55 2.74 2.27 -7.21
N THR A 56 3.93 2.56 -6.69
CA THR A 56 4.60 3.85 -6.82
C THR A 56 5.78 3.73 -7.77
N CYS A 57 5.84 4.58 -8.80
CA CYS A 57 6.99 4.68 -9.69
C CYS A 57 8.08 5.55 -9.04
N HIS A 58 9.31 5.04 -8.91
CA HIS A 58 10.43 5.84 -8.38
C HIS A 58 10.91 6.95 -9.33
N HIS A 59 10.57 6.86 -10.61
CA HIS A 59 11.00 7.84 -11.61
C HIS A 59 10.10 9.09 -11.66
N CYS A 60 8.78 8.90 -11.78
CA CYS A 60 7.83 10.03 -11.91
C CYS A 60 6.92 10.23 -10.70
N GLY A 61 7.02 9.39 -9.67
CA GLY A 61 6.16 9.45 -8.50
C GLY A 61 4.69 9.09 -8.76
N LEU A 62 4.37 8.47 -9.91
CA LEU A 62 3.00 8.03 -10.19
C LEU A 62 2.61 6.95 -9.18
N VAL A 63 1.52 7.21 -8.45
CA VAL A 63 0.92 6.26 -7.51
C VAL A 63 -0.36 5.71 -8.14
N THR A 64 -0.39 4.40 -8.36
CA THR A 64 -1.56 3.70 -8.90
C THR A 64 -2.15 2.82 -7.82
N LYS A 65 -3.46 2.92 -7.58
CA LYS A 65 -4.18 1.98 -6.70
C LYS A 65 -4.39 0.67 -7.43
N LEU A 66 -3.94 -0.43 -6.84
CA LEU A 66 -4.16 -1.78 -7.36
C LEU A 66 -5.19 -2.52 -6.52
N SER A 67 -5.98 -3.33 -7.20
CA SER A 67 -6.81 -4.35 -6.56
C SER A 67 -5.97 -5.49 -5.99
N LYS A 68 -6.59 -6.33 -5.15
CA LYS A 68 -5.89 -7.44 -4.51
C LYS A 68 -5.30 -8.43 -5.52
N THR A 69 -6.08 -8.74 -6.55
CA THR A 69 -5.72 -9.68 -7.62
C THR A 69 -4.57 -9.15 -8.48
N GLU A 70 -4.58 -7.87 -8.85
CA GLU A 70 -3.50 -7.26 -9.62
C GLU A 70 -2.18 -7.25 -8.83
N ALA A 71 -2.24 -6.91 -7.54
CA ALA A 71 -1.06 -6.93 -6.68
C ALA A 71 -0.46 -8.34 -6.50
N GLU A 72 -1.29 -9.38 -6.48
CA GLU A 72 -0.83 -10.77 -6.37
C GLU A 72 -0.07 -11.25 -7.62
N GLN A 73 -0.35 -10.68 -8.80
CA GLN A 73 0.40 -10.98 -10.01
C GLN A 73 1.87 -10.55 -9.92
N PHE A 74 2.16 -9.46 -9.18
CA PHE A 74 3.53 -9.00 -8.94
C PHE A 74 4.28 -9.83 -7.89
N LEU A 75 3.54 -10.52 -7.02
CA LEU A 75 4.09 -11.34 -5.94
C LEU A 75 4.39 -12.77 -6.36
N LYS A 76 3.89 -13.21 -7.52
CA LYS A 76 4.14 -14.56 -8.03
C LYS A 76 5.54 -14.60 -8.68
N PRO A 77 6.42 -15.54 -8.26
CA PRO A 77 7.76 -15.68 -8.83
C PRO A 77 7.73 -16.15 -10.29
#